data_AF-A0A519YCY7-F1
#
_entry.id   AF-A0A519YCY7-F1
#
_cell.length_a   1.000
_cell.length_b   1.000
_cell.length_c   1.000
_cell.angle_alpha   90.00
_cell.angle_beta   90.00
_cell.angle_gamma   90.00
#
_symmetry.space_group_name_H-M   'P 1'
#
loop_
_entity.id
_entity.type
_entity.pdbx_description
1 polymer ?
#
loop_
_entity_poly.entity_id
_entity_poly.type
_entity_poly.pdbx_seq_one_letter_code
_entity_poly.pdbx_strand_id
1 'polypeptide(L)'
;NAWAFRQIAEPGLEYFAPAGTEYETLLGVCAGVIILTGPGRISLDGRRGWATRPFIGSFAALILGIGAGVCVWIFLNGANPLI
;
A
#
# COMPACT_ATOMS: atom_id res chain seq x y z
N ASN A 1 7.68 14.56 -2.93
CA ASN A 1 9.11 14.32 -3.20
C ASN A 1 9.95 13.91 -1.99
N ALA A 2 9.63 14.24 -0.73
CA ALA A 2 10.50 13.97 0.45
C ALA A 2 11.01 12.52 0.63
N TRP A 3 10.26 11.51 0.17
CA TRP A 3 10.65 10.09 0.25
C TRP A 3 11.95 9.77 -0.52
N ALA A 4 12.02 10.13 -1.81
CA ALA A 4 13.20 9.86 -2.63
C ALA A 4 14.42 10.66 -2.13
N PHE A 5 14.19 11.87 -1.60
CA PHE A 5 15.26 12.68 -1.03
C PHE A 5 15.85 12.08 0.25
N ARG A 6 15.07 11.38 1.08
CA ARG A 6 15.59 10.67 2.26
C ARG A 6 16.46 9.47 1.90
N GLN A 7 16.04 8.66 0.93
CA GLN A 7 16.85 7.53 0.44
C GLN A 7 18.21 7.97 -0.13
N ILE A 8 18.28 9.19 -0.68
CA ILE A 8 19.53 9.76 -1.21
C ILE A 8 20.36 10.41 -0.10
N ALA A 9 19.73 11.03 0.90
CA ALA A 9 20.40 11.75 1.98
C ALA A 9 21.02 10.83 3.03
N GLU A 10 20.44 9.64 3.25
CA GLU A 10 20.92 8.63 4.20
C GLU A 10 21.34 7.36 3.44
N PRO A 11 22.51 7.36 2.76
CA PRO A 11 22.96 6.22 1.99
C PRO A 11 23.33 5.04 2.92
N GLY A 12 22.45 4.05 3.03
CA GLY A 12 22.62 2.84 3.84
C GLY A 12 21.32 2.03 3.94
N LEU A 13 21.39 0.73 4.24
CA LEU A 13 20.22 -0.14 4.44
C LEU A 13 19.70 -0.03 5.88
N GLU A 14 18.84 0.94 6.14
CA GLU A 14 18.28 1.24 7.47
C GLU A 14 16.98 0.47 7.74
N TYR A 15 17.01 -0.85 7.53
CA TYR A 15 15.80 -1.67 7.49
C TYR A 15 15.06 -1.76 8.83
N PHE A 16 15.76 -1.84 9.96
CA PHE A 16 15.13 -1.92 11.29
C PHE A 16 15.34 -0.65 12.14
N ALA A 17 15.83 0.43 11.52
CA ALA A 17 16.06 1.67 12.23
C ALA A 17 14.73 2.31 12.67
N PRO A 18 14.65 2.95 13.84
CA PRO A 18 13.42 3.58 14.32
C PRO A 18 12.84 4.66 13.40
N ALA A 19 13.69 5.29 12.56
CA ALA A 19 13.28 6.26 11.55
C ALA A 19 13.44 5.73 10.10
N GLY A 20 13.73 4.44 9.95
CA GLY A 20 13.98 3.80 8.66
C GLY A 20 12.70 3.61 7.87
N THR A 21 12.66 4.16 6.65
CA THR A 21 11.49 4.04 5.76
C THR A 21 11.46 2.75 4.95
N GLU A 22 12.55 1.98 4.93
CA GLU A 22 12.69 0.81 4.06
C GLU A 22 11.72 -0.31 4.43
N TYR A 23 11.56 -0.60 5.72
CA TYR A 23 10.61 -1.61 6.18
C TYR A 23 9.16 -1.26 5.84
N GLU A 24 8.77 -0.01 6.06
CA GLU A 24 7.43 0.48 5.71
C GLU A 24 7.18 0.39 4.20
N THR A 25 8.18 0.75 3.37
CA THR A 25 8.07 0.62 1.92
C THR A 25 7.96 -0.83 1.47
N LEU A 26 8.73 -1.75 2.08
CA LEU A 26 8.65 -3.17 1.76
C LEU A 26 7.27 -3.73 2.13
N LEU A 27 6.73 -3.38 3.29
CA LEU A 27 5.38 -3.78 3.68
C LEU A 27 4.31 -3.27 2.70
N GLY A 28 4.43 -2.00 2.26
CA GLY A 28 3.53 -1.43 1.25
C GLY A 28 3.60 -2.16 -0.09
N VAL A 29 4.80 -2.48 -0.56
CA VAL A 29 5.00 -3.26 -1.80
C VAL A 29 4.44 -4.68 -1.65
N CYS A 30 4.74 -5.37 -0.56
CA CYS A 30 4.20 -6.71 -0.28
C CYS A 30 2.67 -6.73 -0.25
N ALA A 31 2.05 -5.73 0.39
CA ALA A 31 0.60 -5.59 0.40
C ALA A 31 0.05 -5.42 -1.03
N GLY A 32 0.68 -4.58 -1.85
CA GLY A 32 0.32 -4.41 -3.26
C GLY A 32 0.44 -5.71 -4.06
N VAL A 33 1.53 -6.46 -3.89
CA VAL A 33 1.76 -7.75 -4.54
C VAL A 33 0.68 -8.76 -4.15
N ILE A 34 0.32 -8.85 -2.87
CA ILE A 34 -0.74 -9.77 -2.39
C ILE A 34 -2.10 -9.42 -3.02
N ILE A 35 -2.45 -8.13 -3.05
CA ILE A 35 -3.70 -7.66 -3.67
C ILE A 35 -3.75 -8.03 -5.15
N LEU A 36 -2.65 -7.79 -5.89
CA LEU A 36 -2.54 -8.06 -7.32
C LEU A 36 -2.47 -9.56 -7.65
N THR A 37 -1.92 -10.39 -6.77
CA THR A 37 -1.91 -11.86 -6.89
C THR A 37 -3.34 -12.41 -6.89
N GLY A 38 -4.27 -11.67 -6.29
CA GLY A 38 -5.69 -11.97 -6.32
C GLY A 38 -6.10 -13.06 -5.34
N PRO A 39 -7.40 -13.41 -5.34
CA PRO A 39 -7.97 -14.34 -4.39
C PRO A 39 -7.39 -15.75 -4.59
N GLY A 40 -6.64 -16.22 -3.59
CA GLY A 40 -6.12 -17.59 -3.56
C GLY A 40 -7.24 -18.65 -3.42
N ARG A 41 -6.83 -19.92 -3.34
CA ARG A 41 -7.73 -21.09 -3.27
C ARG A 41 -8.77 -21.02 -2.15
N ILE A 42 -8.48 -20.30 -1.06
CA ILE A 42 -9.40 -20.03 0.04
C ILE A 42 -9.58 -18.51 0.11
N SER A 43 -10.68 -18.01 -0.45
CA SER A 43 -11.01 -16.59 -0.44
C SER A 43 -12.50 -16.41 -0.21
N LEU A 44 -12.84 -15.47 0.69
CA LEU A 44 -14.24 -15.13 1.00
C LEU A 44 -14.96 -14.54 -0.23
N ASP A 45 -14.23 -13.75 -1.04
CA ASP A 45 -14.74 -13.17 -2.28
C ASP A 45 -14.52 -14.05 -3.52
N GLY A 46 -13.89 -15.22 -3.39
CA GLY A 46 -13.62 -16.15 -4.50
C GLY A 46 -14.87 -16.65 -5.23
N ARG A 47 -16.01 -16.64 -4.52
CA ARG A 47 -17.32 -17.08 -5.06
C ARG A 47 -18.07 -15.98 -5.81
N ARG A 48 -17.60 -14.72 -5.73
CA ARG A 48 -18.08 -13.62 -6.60
C ARG A 48 -17.27 -13.71 -7.89
N GLY A 49 -17.93 -13.93 -9.03
CA GLY A 49 -17.29 -14.20 -10.34
C GLY A 49 -16.31 -13.12 -10.86
N TRP A 50 -16.11 -12.05 -10.10
CA TRP A 50 -15.11 -11.00 -10.30
C TRP A 50 -13.71 -11.40 -9.80
N ALA A 51 -13.64 -12.44 -8.95
CA ALA A 51 -12.42 -13.00 -8.38
C ALA A 51 -11.76 -14.07 -9.27
N THR A 52 -12.54 -14.73 -10.13
CA THR A 52 -12.14 -15.97 -10.82
C THR A 52 -11.40 -15.74 -12.14
N ARG A 53 -11.25 -14.47 -12.57
CA ARG A 53 -10.39 -14.11 -13.69
C ARG A 53 -9.58 -12.87 -13.28
N PRO A 54 -8.24 -12.93 -13.30
CA PRO A 54 -7.45 -11.74 -13.03
C PRO A 54 -7.76 -10.78 -14.18
N PHE A 55 -8.26 -9.58 -13.90
CA PHE A 55 -7.83 -8.41 -14.67
C PHE A 55 -8.38 -7.06 -14.18
N ILE A 56 -9.39 -6.99 -13.32
CA ILE A 56 -9.92 -5.68 -12.86
C ILE A 56 -10.20 -5.63 -11.36
N GLY A 57 -10.75 -6.70 -10.76
CA GLY A 57 -11.16 -6.70 -9.35
C GLY A 57 -10.01 -6.39 -8.38
N SER A 58 -8.88 -7.09 -8.52
CA SER A 58 -7.68 -6.83 -7.71
C SER A 58 -7.10 -5.44 -7.90
N PHE A 59 -7.13 -4.91 -9.12
CA PHE A 59 -6.62 -3.56 -9.40
C PHE A 59 -7.53 -2.49 -8.80
N ALA A 60 -8.85 -2.66 -8.88
CA ALA A 60 -9.81 -1.80 -8.21
C ALA A 60 -9.65 -1.84 -6.68
N ALA A 61 -9.40 -3.03 -6.10
CA ALA A 61 -9.12 -3.18 -4.67
C ALA A 61 -7.83 -2.43 -4.26
N LEU A 62 -6.79 -2.46 -5.10
CA LEU A 62 -5.56 -1.70 -4.85
C LEU A 62 -5.85 -0.18 -4.82
N ILE A 63 -6.59 0.33 -5.81
CA ILE A 63 -6.97 1.75 -5.87
C ILE A 63 -7.80 2.14 -4.65
N LEU A 64 -8.77 1.31 -4.26
CA LEU A 64 -9.59 1.56 -3.07
C LEU A 64 -8.74 1.56 -1.80
N GLY A 65 -7.76 0.67 -1.67
CA GLY A 65 -6.83 0.65 -0.54
C GLY A 65 -5.98 1.92 -0.45
N ILE A 66 -5.42 2.37 -1.58
CA ILE A 66 -4.68 3.64 -1.67
C ILE A 66 -5.59 4.81 -1.29
N GLY A 67 -6.79 4.89 -1.87
CA GLY A 67 -7.75 5.94 -1.59
C GLY A 67 -8.19 5.97 -0.13
N ALA A 68 -8.45 4.81 0.47
CA ALA A 68 -8.79 4.70 1.88
C ALA A 68 -7.64 5.16 2.79
N GLY A 69 -6.40 4.80 2.49
CA GLY A 69 -5.22 5.27 3.21
C GLY A 69 -5.05 6.79 3.14
N VAL A 70 -5.24 7.38 1.96
CA VAL A 70 -5.22 8.83 1.76
C VAL A 70 -6.36 9.50 2.53
N CYS A 71 -7.59 8.99 2.46
CA CYS A 71 -8.72 9.52 3.20
C CYS A 71 -8.48 9.46 4.72
N VAL A 72 -8.00 8.33 5.23
CA VAL A 72 -7.64 8.19 6.64
C VAL A 72 -6.58 9.22 7.04
N TRP A 73 -5.56 9.43 6.22
CA TRP A 73 -4.57 10.47 6.49
C TRP A 73 -5.21 11.86 6.50
N ILE A 74 -5.99 12.23 5.48
CA ILE A 74 -6.61 13.57 5.42
C ILE A 74 -7.57 13.82 6.61
N PHE A 75 -8.39 12.83 6.98
CA PHE A 75 -9.45 13.02 7.96
C PHE A 75 -9.02 12.72 9.41
N LEU A 76 -8.00 11.88 9.61
CA LEU A 76 -7.58 11.40 10.94
C LEU A 76 -6.14 11.78 11.29
N ASN A 77 -5.32 12.21 10.34
CA ASN A 77 -4.04 12.85 10.64
C ASN A 77 -4.40 14.32 10.94
N GLY A 78 -4.31 14.73 12.22
CA GLY A 78 -4.68 16.10 12.67
C GLY A 78 -3.89 17.26 12.04
N ALA A 79 -3.13 17.00 10.98
CA ALA A 79 -2.49 17.99 10.12
C ALA A 79 -3.43 18.34 8.96
N ASN A 80 -3.92 19.58 8.94
CA ASN A 80 -4.69 20.11 7.83
C ASN A 80 -3.85 20.10 6.54
N PRO A 81 -4.23 19.36 5.48
CA PRO A 81 -3.45 19.29 4.24
C PRO A 81 -3.61 20.51 3.33
N LEU A 82 -4.43 21.49 3.72
CA LEU A 82 -4.75 22.71 2.95
C LEU A 82 -4.12 23.99 3.52
N ILE A 83 -3.23 23.89 4.53
CA ILE A 83 -2.47 25.03 5.05
C ILE A 83 -0.99 24.69 5.22
#